data_AF-A0A2Z6MUB1-F1
#
_entry.id   AF-A0A2Z6MUB1-F1
#
_cell.length_a   1.000
_cell.length_b   1.000
_cell.length_c   1.000
_cell.angle_alpha   90.00
_cell.angle_beta   90.00
_cell.angle_gamma   90.00
#
_symmetry.space_group_name_H-M   'P 1'
#
loop_
_entity.id
_entity.type
_entity.pdbx_description
1 polymer ?
#
loop_
_entity_poly.entity_id
_entity_poly.type
_entity_poly.pdbx_seq_one_letter_code
_entity_poly.pdbx_strand_id
1 'polypeptide(L)' 'MENVDFGKNEVVNFVPAPCKMLATVDTCIFMPPNKFDDDDPSMKGGVKIFTSLPVASMPKFMDEIEALKVLY' A
#
# COMPACT_ATOMS: atom_id res chain seq x y z
N MET A 1 -2.22 10.57 -8.93
CA MET A 1 -0.76 10.71 -9.14
C MET A 1 -0.60 11.18 -10.58
N GLU A 2 0.19 12.21 -10.85
CA GLU A 2 0.40 12.65 -12.24
C GLU A 2 1.02 11.50 -13.05
N ASN A 3 0.56 11.32 -14.29
CA ASN A 3 1.07 10.28 -15.18
C ASN A 3 2.54 10.54 -15.46
N VAL A 4 3.41 9.79 -14.79
CA VAL A 4 4.85 9.78 -15.09
C VAL A 4 5.01 8.99 -16.37
N ASP A 5 5.07 9.69 -17.50
CA ASP A 5 5.23 9.10 -18.83
C ASP A 5 6.59 9.47 -19.42
N PHE A 6 7.41 8.46 -19.69
CA PHE A 6 8.71 8.59 -20.34
C PHE A 6 8.64 8.28 -21.86
N GLY A 7 7.44 8.18 -22.43
CA GLY A 7 7.18 8.06 -23.87
C GLY A 7 7.25 6.65 -24.45
N LYS A 8 7.40 5.61 -23.62
CA LYS A 8 7.50 4.21 -24.09
C LYS A 8 6.67 3.22 -23.29
N ASN A 9 6.71 3.34 -21.97
CA ASN A 9 5.97 2.49 -21.05
C ASN A 9 5.31 3.38 -20.00
N GLU A 10 4.08 3.03 -19.65
CA GLU A 10 3.35 3.67 -18.56
C GLU A 10 3.75 3.04 -17.22
N VAL A 11 3.76 3.85 -16.16
CA VAL A 11 3.99 3.34 -14.81
C VAL A 11 2.77 2.56 -14.34
N VAL A 12 2.96 1.26 -14.10
CA VAL A 12 1.87 0.37 -13.66
C VAL A 12 1.72 0.29 -12.15
N ASN A 13 2.76 0.65 -11.39
CA ASN A 13 2.76 0.58 -9.93
C ASN A 13 3.87 1.48 -9.35
N PHE A 14 3.60 2.11 -8.20
CA PHE A 14 4.61 2.77 -7.37
C PHE A 14 4.72 2.00 -6.07
N VAL A 15 5.94 1.64 -5.66
CA VAL A 15 6.19 0.92 -4.40
C VAL A 15 7.33 1.61 -3.66
N PRO A 16 7.23 1.85 -2.33
CA PRO A 16 8.32 2.44 -1.57
C PRO A 16 9.46 1.42 -1.52
N ALA A 17 10.66 1.85 -1.91
CA ALA A 17 11.82 1.01 -1.79
C ALA A 17 12.20 0.88 -0.29
N PRO A 18 12.52 -0.32 0.20
CA PRO A 18 13.02 -0.50 1.56
C PRO A 18 14.45 0.03 1.66
N CYS A 19 14.59 1.36 1.74
CA CYS A 19 15.85 2.03 1.97
C CYS A 19 15.96 2.44 3.45
N LYS A 20 17.17 2.72 3.94
CA LYS A 20 17.42 3.06 5.36
C LYS A 20 16.53 4.18 5.92
N MET A 21 16.01 5.06 5.05
CA MET A 21 15.10 6.15 5.40
C MET A 21 13.67 5.66 5.72
N LEU A 22 13.24 4.51 5.19
CA LEU A 22 11.91 3.91 5.36
C LEU A 22 11.92 2.63 6.19
N ALA A 23 13.11 2.20 6.64
CA ALA A 23 13.31 1.07 7.56
C ALA A 23 13.11 1.47 9.04
N THR A 24 12.53 2.64 9.29
CA THR A 24 12.11 3.06 10.62
C THR A 24 10.89 2.23 11.03
N VAL A 25 11.01 1.57 12.17
CA VAL A 25 9.86 1.02 12.90
C VAL A 25 8.86 2.18 13.09
N ASP A 26 7.57 1.91 12.88
CA ASP A 26 6.44 2.85 12.95
C ASP A 26 6.18 3.70 11.69
N THR A 27 6.79 3.34 10.56
CA THR A 27 6.47 3.96 9.26
C THR A 27 5.11 3.47 8.76
N CYS A 28 4.22 4.37 8.37
CA CYS A 28 2.95 4.06 7.70
C CYS A 28 2.74 5.01 6.51
N ILE A 29 2.67 4.47 5.30
CA ILE A 29 2.54 5.22 4.05
C ILE A 29 1.28 4.77 3.34
N PHE A 30 0.38 5.71 3.07
CA PHE A 30 -0.79 5.52 2.24
C PHE A 30 -0.43 5.79 0.78
N MET A 31 -0.86 4.89 -0.09
CA MET A 31 -0.50 4.90 -1.50
C MET A 31 -1.73 4.65 -2.35
N PRO A 32 -1.80 5.27 -3.54
CA PRO A 32 -2.87 4.96 -4.47
C PRO A 32 -2.80 3.47 -4.89
N PRO A 33 -3.95 2.89 -5.30
CA PRO A 33 -3.94 1.62 -6.01
C PRO A 33 -3.08 1.71 -7.27
N ASN A 34 -2.58 0.56 -7.69
CA ASN A 34 -1.84 0.39 -8.92
C ASN A 34 -2.80 0.12 -10.08
N LYS A 35 -2.28 0.16 -11.31
CA LYS A 35 -3.09 0.08 -12.52
C LYS A 35 -3.92 -1.21 -12.64
N PHE A 36 -3.45 -2.30 -12.04
CA PHE A 36 -4.13 -3.60 -12.07
C PHE A 36 -5.17 -3.76 -10.96
N ASP A 37 -5.08 -2.96 -9.89
CA ASP A 37 -6.07 -3.02 -8.81
C ASP A 37 -7.41 -2.39 -9.24
N ASP A 38 -7.41 -1.51 -10.24
CA ASP A 38 -8.65 -0.95 -10.81
C ASP A 38 -9.51 -2.02 -11.49
N ASP A 39 -8.89 -3.09 -11.99
CA ASP A 39 -9.56 -4.23 -12.59
C ASP A 39 -10.11 -5.22 -11.54
N ASP A 40 -9.69 -5.10 -10.27
CA ASP A 40 -10.20 -5.89 -9.15
C ASP A 40 -11.34 -5.15 -8.44
N PRO A 41 -12.60 -5.63 -8.53
CA PRO A 41 -13.73 -4.99 -7.86
C PRO A 41 -13.56 -4.82 -6.35
N SER A 42 -12.77 -5.67 -5.69
CA SER A 42 -12.51 -5.62 -4.26
C SER A 42 -11.55 -4.50 -3.84
N MET A 43 -10.78 -3.97 -4.79
CA MET A 43 -9.75 -2.94 -4.56
C MET A 43 -10.17 -1.57 -5.10
N LYS A 44 -11.27 -1.49 -5.85
CA LYS A 44 -11.77 -0.26 -6.46
C LYS A 44 -12.10 0.81 -5.41
N GLY A 45 -11.46 1.97 -5.54
CA GLY A 45 -11.61 3.07 -4.57
C GLY A 45 -10.89 2.82 -3.23
N GLY A 46 -10.16 1.71 -3.12
CA GLY A 46 -9.32 1.37 -1.98
C GLY A 46 -8.01 2.16 -1.97
N VAL A 47 -7.23 1.94 -0.92
CA VAL A 47 -5.90 2.52 -0.71
C VAL A 47 -4.95 1.42 -0.28
N LYS A 48 -3.69 1.50 -0.72
CA LYS A 48 -2.62 0.60 -0.28
C LYS A 48 -1.90 1.20 0.92
N ILE A 49 -1.54 0.35 1.88
CA ILE A 49 -0.78 0.75 3.06
C ILE A 49 0.54 -0.01 3.05
N PHE A 50 1.64 0.73 3.00
CA PHE A 50 2.97 0.21 3.32
C PHE A 50 3.27 0.56 4.78
N THR A 51 3.44 -0.46 5.62
CA THR A 51 3.74 -0.26 7.05
C THR A 51 4.95 -1.07 7.50
N SER A 52 5.70 -0.54 8.46
CA SER A 52 6.80 -1.23 9.12
C SER A 52 6.56 -1.26 10.62
N LEU A 53 6.52 -2.47 11.18
CA LEU A 53 6.27 -2.73 12.59
C LEU A 53 7.25 -3.77 13.10
N PRO A 54 7.47 -3.87 14.43
CA PRO A 54 8.17 -5.02 14.99
C PRO A 54 7.48 -6.31 14.55
N VAL A 55 8.27 -7.36 14.28
CA VAL A 55 7.75 -8.66 13.82
C VAL A 55 6.67 -9.21 14.75
N ALA A 56 6.83 -9.02 16.06
CA ALA A 56 5.86 -9.44 17.07
C ALA A 56 4.53 -8.67 17.03
N SER A 57 4.51 -7.46 16.46
CA SER A 57 3.32 -6.59 16.39
C SER A 57 2.51 -6.81 15.11
N MET A 58 3.12 -7.35 14.04
CA MET A 58 2.46 -7.55 12.75
C MET A 58 1.20 -8.44 12.82
N PRO A 59 1.16 -9.56 13.57
CA PRO A 59 -0.06 -10.37 13.68
C PRO A 59 -1.25 -9.57 14.22
N LYS A 60 -1.05 -8.83 15.32
CA LYS A 60 -2.11 -8.00 15.92
C LYS A 60 -2.57 -6.91 14.96
N PHE A 61 -1.64 -6.28 14.22
CA PHE A 61 -1.99 -5.29 13.22
C PHE A 61 -2.90 -5.88 12.13
N MET A 62 -2.59 -7.08 11.62
CA MET A 62 -3.43 -7.74 10.62
C MET A 62 -4.82 -8.06 11.16
N ASP A 63 -4.93 -8.51 12.41
CA ASP A 63 -6.24 -8.77 13.05
C ASP A 63 -7.09 -7.49 13.11
N GLU A 64 -6.50 -6.35 13.46
CA GLU A 64 -7.23 -5.07 13.53
C GLU A 64 -7.59 -4.52 12.15
N ILE A 65 -6.74 -4.71 11.13
CA ILE A 65 -7.07 -4.37 9.74
C ILE A 65 -8.20 -5.24 9.20
N GLU A 66 -8.22 -6.54 9.51
CA GLU A 66 -9.29 -7.43 9.09
C GLU A 66 -10.63 -7.03 9.72
N ALA A 67 -10.61 -6.60 10.98
CA ALA A 67 -11.81 -6.12 11.67
C ALA A 67 -12.44 -4.88 10.99
N LEU A 68 -11.67 -4.06 10.27
CA LEU A 68 -12.19 -2.92 9.51
C LEU A 68 -13.15 -3.35 8.38
N LYS A 69 -13.01 -4.57 7.85
CA LYS A 69 -13.89 -5.09 6.78
C LYS A 69 -15.31 -5.38 7.26
N VAL A 70 -15.54 -5.45 8.57
CA VAL A 70 -16.86 -5.72 9.16
C VAL A 70 -17.57 -4.42 9.58
N LEU A 71 -16.84 -3.30 9.61
CA LEU A 71 -17.36 -1.99 10.00
C LEU A 71 -17.94 -1.18 8.84
N TYR A 72 -17.71 -1.61 7.60
CA TYR A 72 -18.18 -0.99 6.35
C TYR A 72 -18.70 -2.06 5.40
#